data_AF-A0A1V6E9F9-F1
#
_entry.id   AF-A0A1V6E9F9-F1
#
_cell.length_a   1.000
_cell.length_b   1.000
_cell.length_c   1.000
_cell.angle_alpha   90.00
_cell.angle_beta   90.00
_cell.angle_gamma   90.00
#
_symmetry.space_group_name_H-M   'P 1'
#
loop_
_entity.id
_entity.type
_entity.pdbx_description
1 polymer ?
#
loop_
_entity_poly.entity_id
_entity_poly.type
_entity_poly.pdbx_seq_one_letter_code
_entity_poly.pdbx_strand_id
1 'polypeptide(L)'
;MQVIQDCGDIGDEFIRYTLSCYDEGTSRPAPGPRQAQPPRRQPQMGKPVKMTKEMAAMQKKIKAQRGQQPAPAAPVVVPPVRESRQEQPGGEVREFIKDPFGKAYLPGSSLKGCLRTALAYTLVKADAMNMKLVDDLLENNQARREWAFSKMSADLFCGDGKGDAKADILKTLLVRDSEPLDFNAWGAMTYVRVMNDYRGRFDVKSGMPIRLETIMPGKGAIQIPFSVNLRLMELDRQDALPLLQRAGKGKALSLLQNKETFENALRLFSKALLEHELAFYQQYRQNAAPGLEFIQRLMKDQQDNNSIYLDLGFSTGWHTKTIGMALDEKDISDIRAHFGKYDTDRPNKNMGSPGVNLFPKTRKWAKTADGYRPLGWIKLEIIQN
;
A
#
# COMPACT_ATOMS: atom_id res chain seq x y z
N MET A 1 -23.88 24.10 -8.64
CA MET A 1 -22.47 23.65 -8.78
C MET A 1 -21.65 24.67 -8.01
N GLN A 2 -21.28 24.38 -6.76
CA GLN A 2 -20.48 25.33 -5.98
C GLN A 2 -19.07 25.41 -6.59
N VAL A 3 -18.57 26.62 -6.76
CA VAL A 3 -17.18 26.85 -7.14
C VAL A 3 -16.34 26.52 -5.92
N ILE A 4 -15.38 25.60 -6.07
CA ILE A 4 -14.42 25.31 -5.01
C ILE A 4 -13.52 26.53 -4.89
N GLN A 5 -13.62 27.24 -3.77
CA GLN A 5 -12.84 28.44 -3.50
C GLN A 5 -11.51 28.01 -2.84
N ASP A 6 -10.41 28.59 -3.31
CA ASP A 6 -9.07 28.34 -2.76
C ASP A 6 -8.85 29.24 -1.54
N CYS A 7 -8.32 28.67 -0.46
CA CYS A 7 -8.42 29.26 0.89
C CYS A 7 -7.06 29.41 1.59
N GLY A 8 -6.24 30.33 1.08
CA GLY A 8 -5.24 31.07 1.85
C GLY A 8 -3.79 30.98 1.35
N ASP A 9 -3.02 32.05 1.60
CA ASP A 9 -1.62 32.22 1.19
C ASP A 9 -0.67 31.20 1.87
N ILE A 10 -0.55 30.03 1.25
CA ILE A 10 0.63 29.17 1.29
C ILE A 10 0.98 28.92 -0.16
N GLY A 11 2.24 29.15 -0.56
CA GLY A 11 2.64 29.18 -1.97
C GLY A 11 2.26 27.92 -2.76
N ASP A 12 2.09 28.12 -4.08
CA ASP A 12 1.47 27.36 -5.21
C ASP A 12 1.64 25.82 -5.25
N GLU A 13 2.30 25.24 -4.27
CA GLU A 13 2.70 23.85 -4.15
C GLU A 13 1.61 22.94 -3.58
N PHE A 14 0.75 23.49 -2.72
CA PHE A 14 -0.30 22.77 -1.99
C PHE A 14 -1.61 23.56 -1.97
N ILE A 15 -2.73 22.91 -2.31
CA ILE A 15 -4.05 23.59 -2.35
C ILE A 15 -4.85 23.26 -1.08
N ARG A 16 -5.51 24.28 -0.51
CA ARG A 16 -6.40 24.18 0.64
C ARG A 16 -7.86 24.39 0.22
N TYR A 17 -8.73 23.49 0.68
CA TYR A 17 -10.17 23.57 0.43
C TYR A 17 -10.93 23.58 1.76
N THR A 18 -11.75 24.60 2.00
CA THR A 18 -12.72 24.61 3.10
C THR A 18 -13.97 23.83 2.67
N LEU A 19 -14.02 22.55 3.03
CA LEU A 19 -15.23 21.74 2.91
C LEU A 19 -16.21 22.13 4.03
N SER A 20 -17.43 22.58 3.68
CA SER A 20 -18.50 22.71 4.67
C SER A 20 -18.91 21.31 5.14
N CYS A 21 -18.77 21.05 6.44
CA CYS A 21 -19.15 19.76 7.04
C CYS A 21 -20.67 19.52 7.05
N TYR A 22 -21.47 20.53 6.72
CA TYR A 22 -22.93 20.46 6.65
C TYR A 22 -23.44 21.10 5.34
N ASP A 23 -24.44 20.48 4.73
CA ASP A 23 -25.17 21.03 3.58
C ASP A 23 -26.13 22.12 4.08
N GLU A 24 -25.71 23.39 4.01
CA GLU A 24 -26.48 24.53 4.50
C GLU A 24 -27.75 24.76 3.68
N GLY A 25 -28.82 24.05 4.03
CA GLY A 25 -30.22 24.48 3.87
C GLY A 25 -30.75 24.67 2.44
N THR A 26 -29.92 24.55 1.39
CA THR A 26 -30.38 24.75 0.01
C THR A 26 -31.29 23.59 -0.41
N SER A 27 -32.60 23.84 -0.34
CA SER A 27 -33.64 22.86 -0.64
C SER A 27 -33.49 22.34 -2.07
N ARG A 28 -32.89 21.17 -2.22
CA ARG A 28 -32.76 20.48 -3.51
C ARG A 28 -34.18 20.22 -4.04
N PRO A 29 -34.54 20.67 -5.26
CA PRO A 29 -35.86 20.41 -5.81
C PRO A 29 -36.08 18.90 -5.86
N ALA A 30 -37.23 18.45 -5.38
CA ALA A 30 -37.56 17.03 -5.32
C ALA A 30 -37.41 16.39 -6.72
N PRO A 31 -36.78 15.20 -6.85
CA PRO A 31 -36.65 14.56 -8.14
C PRO A 31 -38.02 14.29 -8.75
N GLY A 32 -38.34 15.00 -9.84
CA GLY A 32 -39.56 14.77 -10.59
C GLY A 32 -39.67 13.31 -11.05
N PRO A 33 -40.89 12.76 -11.20
CA PRO A 33 -41.09 11.35 -11.50
C PRO A 33 -40.32 10.96 -12.77
N ARG A 34 -39.40 9.98 -12.62
CA ARG A 34 -38.55 9.50 -13.71
C ARG A 34 -39.42 8.91 -14.82
N GLN A 35 -39.61 9.65 -15.91
CA GLN A 35 -40.12 9.08 -17.16
C GLN A 35 -39.13 8.00 -17.62
N ALA A 36 -39.60 6.75 -17.68
CA ALA A 36 -38.80 5.62 -18.12
C ALA A 36 -38.54 5.74 -19.62
N GLN A 37 -37.34 6.18 -20.01
CA GLN A 37 -36.92 6.09 -21.41
C GLN A 37 -36.84 4.61 -21.81
N PRO A 38 -37.48 4.19 -22.92
CA PRO A 38 -37.38 2.82 -23.39
C PRO A 38 -35.94 2.49 -23.78
N PRO A 39 -35.48 1.24 -23.56
CA PRO A 39 -34.08 0.89 -23.78
C PRO A 39 -33.69 1.04 -25.25
N ARG A 40 -32.72 1.92 -25.53
CA ARG A 40 -32.06 1.97 -26.84
C ARG A 40 -31.45 0.61 -27.15
N ARG A 41 -32.01 -0.10 -28.13
CA ARG A 41 -31.45 -1.36 -28.63
C ARG A 41 -30.02 -1.10 -29.12
N GLN A 42 -29.04 -1.70 -28.44
CA GLN A 42 -27.72 -1.87 -29.03
C GLN A 42 -27.86 -2.75 -30.28
N PRO A 43 -27.12 -2.47 -31.38
CA PRO A 43 -27.09 -3.39 -32.51
C PRO A 43 -26.50 -4.73 -32.03
N GLN A 44 -27.22 -5.83 -32.26
CA GLN A 44 -26.73 -7.15 -31.89
C GLN A 44 -25.49 -7.48 -32.73
N MET A 45 -24.33 -7.54 -32.09
CA MET A 45 -23.12 -8.12 -32.69
C MET A 45 -23.43 -9.58 -33.06
N GLY A 46 -23.52 -9.85 -34.36
CA GLY A 46 -23.77 -11.20 -34.86
C GLY A 46 -22.70 -12.18 -34.36
N LYS A 47 -23.12 -13.43 -34.11
CA LYS A 47 -22.19 -14.50 -33.70
C LYS A 47 -21.04 -14.61 -34.73
N PRO A 48 -19.78 -14.78 -34.30
CA PRO A 48 -18.64 -14.76 -35.20
C PRO A 48 -18.77 -15.84 -36.28
N VAL A 49 -18.72 -15.41 -37.54
CA VAL A 49 -18.81 -16.30 -38.71
C VAL A 49 -17.59 -17.21 -38.73
N LYS A 50 -17.81 -18.54 -38.77
CA LYS A 50 -16.71 -19.50 -38.93
C LYS A 50 -16.08 -19.34 -40.31
N MET A 51 -14.76 -19.14 -40.35
CA MET A 51 -13.97 -19.06 -41.58
C MET A 51 -14.24 -20.27 -42.49
N THR A 52 -14.69 -20.01 -43.73
CA THR A 52 -14.78 -21.05 -44.76
C THR A 52 -13.39 -21.34 -45.35
N LYS A 53 -13.22 -22.51 -45.99
CA LYS A 53 -11.96 -22.87 -46.66
C LYS A 53 -11.56 -21.84 -47.74
N GLU A 54 -12.53 -21.21 -48.39
CA GLU A 54 -12.32 -20.20 -49.43
C GLU A 54 -11.79 -18.88 -48.86
N MET A 55 -12.34 -18.41 -47.74
CA MET A 55 -11.83 -17.21 -47.05
C MET A 55 -10.39 -17.40 -46.56
N ALA A 56 -10.06 -18.60 -46.08
CA ALA A 56 -8.68 -18.97 -45.72
C ALA A 56 -7.74 -18.99 -46.95
N ALA A 57 -8.20 -19.53 -48.09
CA ALA A 57 -7.44 -19.52 -49.34
C ALA A 57 -7.21 -18.09 -49.89
N MET A 58 -8.23 -17.23 -49.81
CA MET A 58 -8.12 -15.81 -50.20
C MET A 58 -7.12 -15.06 -49.33
N GLN A 59 -7.16 -15.22 -48.00
CA GLN A 59 -6.15 -14.65 -47.10
C GLN A 59 -4.73 -15.17 -47.41
N LYS A 60 -4.60 -16.45 -47.78
CA LYS A 60 -3.29 -17.04 -48.16
C LYS A 60 -2.74 -16.43 -49.45
N LYS A 61 -3.58 -16.14 -50.45
CA LYS A 61 -3.19 -15.40 -51.67
C LYS A 61 -2.77 -13.96 -51.35
N ILE A 62 -3.53 -13.24 -50.52
CA ILE A 62 -3.21 -11.87 -50.10
C ILE A 62 -1.86 -11.81 -49.34
N LYS A 63 -1.58 -12.79 -48.47
CA LYS A 63 -0.28 -12.90 -47.79
C LYS A 63 0.89 -13.18 -48.76
N ALA A 64 0.67 -14.00 -49.78
CA ALA A 64 1.69 -14.29 -50.80
C ALA A 64 2.04 -13.04 -51.63
N GLN A 65 1.03 -12.28 -52.08
CA GLN A 65 1.23 -11.05 -52.86
C GLN A 65 1.94 -9.93 -52.07
N ARG A 66 1.81 -9.92 -50.73
CA ARG A 66 2.52 -8.98 -49.84
C ARG A 66 3.97 -9.37 -49.51
N GLY A 67 4.49 -10.46 -50.06
CA GLY A 67 5.83 -10.98 -49.72
C GLY A 67 7.02 -10.31 -50.41
N GLN A 68 6.81 -9.37 -51.34
CA GLN A 68 7.87 -8.83 -52.20
C GLN A 68 7.87 -7.29 -52.29
N GLN A 69 8.27 -6.63 -51.20
CA GLN A 69 8.85 -5.28 -51.25
C GLN A 69 9.57 -4.98 -49.91
N PRO A 70 10.86 -4.64 -49.89
CA PRO A 70 11.53 -4.20 -48.67
C PRO A 70 11.08 -2.78 -48.32
N ALA A 71 10.65 -2.56 -47.07
CA ALA A 71 10.31 -1.24 -46.59
C ALA A 71 11.59 -0.40 -46.36
N PRO A 72 11.60 0.91 -46.69
CA PRO A 72 12.74 1.78 -46.41
C PRO A 72 12.95 1.94 -44.90
N ALA A 73 14.21 2.11 -44.48
CA ALA A 73 14.55 2.29 -43.08
C ALA A 73 13.93 3.59 -42.53
N ALA A 74 13.11 3.47 -41.47
CA ALA A 74 12.54 4.62 -40.80
C ALA A 74 13.63 5.40 -40.03
N PRO A 75 13.64 6.75 -40.10
CA PRO A 75 14.61 7.54 -39.36
C PRO A 75 14.42 7.39 -37.85
N VAL A 76 15.52 7.44 -37.09
CA VAL A 76 15.51 7.35 -35.63
C VAL A 76 14.99 8.66 -35.04
N VAL A 77 13.65 8.77 -34.95
CA VAL A 77 12.99 9.87 -34.24
C VAL A 77 13.23 9.68 -32.75
N VAL A 78 14.12 10.51 -32.18
CA VAL A 78 14.26 10.65 -30.73
C VAL A 78 12.87 11.06 -30.19
N PRO A 79 12.27 10.31 -29.25
CA PRO A 79 10.93 10.64 -28.77
C PRO A 79 10.99 12.00 -28.07
N PRO A 80 10.08 12.95 -28.39
CA PRO A 80 10.09 14.26 -27.77
C PRO A 80 9.91 14.12 -26.25
N VAL A 81 10.62 14.96 -25.49
CA VAL A 81 10.45 15.05 -24.04
C VAL A 81 8.98 15.34 -23.78
N ARG A 82 8.29 14.38 -23.15
CA ARG A 82 6.88 14.55 -22.81
C ARG A 82 6.77 15.51 -21.65
N GLU A 83 6.52 16.77 -21.97
CA GLU A 83 6.01 17.74 -21.02
C GLU A 83 4.85 17.14 -20.23
N SER A 84 4.83 17.41 -18.92
CA SER A 84 3.73 16.99 -18.07
C SER A 84 2.44 17.62 -18.57
N ARG A 85 1.43 16.80 -18.90
CA ARG A 85 0.06 17.29 -19.06
C ARG A 85 -0.27 18.19 -17.87
N GLN A 86 -0.60 19.45 -18.14
CA GLN A 86 -1.10 20.39 -17.14
C GLN A 86 -2.21 19.70 -16.32
N GLU A 87 -2.25 19.97 -15.02
CA GLU A 87 -3.03 19.18 -14.06
C GLU A 87 -4.52 19.59 -14.11
N GLN A 88 -5.20 19.15 -15.18
CA GLN A 88 -6.53 19.61 -15.60
C GLN A 88 -7.57 19.63 -14.46
N PRO A 89 -8.33 20.73 -14.28
CA PRO A 89 -9.40 20.79 -13.30
C PRO A 89 -10.51 19.78 -13.63
N GLY A 90 -11.15 19.24 -12.58
CA GLY A 90 -12.06 18.10 -12.68
C GLY A 90 -11.33 16.77 -12.46
N GLY A 91 -11.80 15.98 -11.49
CA GLY A 91 -11.22 14.68 -11.13
C GLY A 91 -11.36 14.36 -9.64
N GLU A 92 -11.59 13.08 -9.33
CA GLU A 92 -11.80 12.56 -7.97
C GLU A 92 -10.63 12.90 -7.03
N VAL A 93 -10.93 13.56 -5.91
CA VAL A 93 -10.03 13.70 -4.77
C VAL A 93 -10.38 12.61 -3.77
N ARG A 94 -9.37 11.89 -3.27
CA ARG A 94 -9.55 10.90 -2.21
C ARG A 94 -9.47 11.58 -0.87
N GLU A 95 -10.55 11.51 -0.11
CA GLU A 95 -10.63 12.11 1.21
C GLU A 95 -9.72 11.42 2.24
N PHE A 96 -9.29 12.21 3.21
CA PHE A 96 -8.70 11.75 4.46
C PHE A 96 -9.81 11.32 5.41
N ILE A 97 -9.52 10.36 6.29
CA ILE A 97 -10.53 9.80 7.20
C ILE A 97 -10.94 10.81 8.28
N LYS A 98 -12.26 10.93 8.47
CA LYS A 98 -12.91 11.88 9.35
C LYS A 98 -13.81 11.14 10.34
N ASP A 99 -14.02 11.72 11.52
CA ASP A 99 -14.96 11.25 12.53
C ASP A 99 -16.43 11.58 12.12
N PRO A 100 -17.46 11.14 12.88
CA PRO A 100 -18.85 11.48 12.59
C PRO A 100 -19.20 12.98 12.68
N PHE A 101 -18.27 13.83 13.13
CA PHE A 101 -18.39 15.29 13.19
C PHE A 101 -17.58 15.99 12.08
N GLY A 102 -17.03 15.23 11.13
CA GLY A 102 -16.24 15.74 9.99
C GLY A 102 -14.78 16.06 10.32
N LYS A 103 -14.29 15.78 11.53
CA LYS A 103 -12.91 16.10 11.94
C LYS A 103 -11.93 15.00 11.55
N ALA A 104 -10.81 15.36 10.94
CA ALA A 104 -9.77 14.41 10.56
C ALA A 104 -9.07 13.80 11.79
N TYR A 105 -8.67 12.53 11.73
CA TYR A 105 -7.90 11.88 12.81
C TYR A 105 -7.01 10.74 12.28
N LEU A 106 -5.99 10.30 13.04
CA LEU A 106 -5.25 9.08 12.74
C LEU A 106 -5.93 7.88 13.42
N PRO A 107 -6.42 6.87 12.67
CA PRO A 107 -7.02 5.71 13.29
C PRO A 107 -5.97 4.84 13.99
N GLY A 108 -6.24 4.45 15.23
CA GLY A 108 -5.40 3.54 16.01
C GLY A 108 -5.26 2.17 15.35
N SER A 109 -6.27 1.76 14.58
CA SER A 109 -6.23 0.58 13.71
C SER A 109 -5.14 0.67 12.62
N SER A 110 -4.83 1.86 12.11
CA SER A 110 -3.77 2.07 11.13
C SER A 110 -2.38 1.92 11.75
N LEU A 111 -2.13 2.60 12.90
CA LEU A 111 -0.87 2.44 13.63
C LEU A 111 -0.69 1.00 14.13
N LYS A 112 -1.73 0.38 14.69
CA LYS A 112 -1.73 -1.03 15.12
C LYS A 112 -1.45 -1.99 13.96
N GLY A 113 -1.86 -1.66 12.74
CA GLY A 113 -1.48 -2.38 11.52
C GLY A 113 0.04 -2.37 11.31
N CYS A 114 0.67 -1.19 11.29
CA CYS A 114 2.12 -1.04 11.15
C CYS A 114 2.88 -1.76 12.28
N LEU A 115 2.42 -1.62 13.54
CA LEU A 115 2.99 -2.32 14.70
C LEU A 115 2.85 -3.86 14.58
N ARG A 116 1.71 -4.38 14.11
CA ARG A 116 1.51 -5.82 13.85
C ARG A 116 2.52 -6.33 12.82
N THR A 117 2.78 -5.60 11.74
CA THR A 117 3.78 -6.00 10.74
C THR A 117 5.19 -6.01 11.31
N ALA A 118 5.56 -5.00 12.12
CA ALA A 118 6.89 -4.93 12.75
C ALA A 118 7.15 -6.05 13.77
N LEU A 119 6.16 -6.35 14.62
CA LEU A 119 6.20 -7.48 15.54
C LEU A 119 6.27 -8.81 14.78
N ALA A 120 5.46 -8.98 13.73
CA ALA A 120 5.46 -10.20 12.92
C ALA A 120 6.81 -10.44 12.23
N TYR A 121 7.44 -9.39 11.69
CA TYR A 121 8.78 -9.46 11.13
C TYR A 121 9.79 -9.98 12.15
N THR A 122 9.81 -9.38 13.34
CA THR A 122 10.74 -9.75 14.42
C THR A 122 10.51 -11.19 14.89
N LEU A 123 9.25 -11.62 14.99
CA LEU A 123 8.90 -12.98 15.35
C LEU A 123 9.38 -14.00 14.29
N VAL A 124 9.16 -13.74 13.00
CA VAL A 124 9.67 -14.62 11.93
C VAL A 124 11.20 -14.69 11.96
N LYS A 125 11.90 -13.55 12.10
CA LYS A 125 13.37 -13.52 12.22
C LYS A 125 13.92 -14.12 13.52
N ALA A 126 13.06 -14.37 14.51
CA ALA A 126 13.38 -15.06 15.76
C ALA A 126 12.87 -16.51 15.79
N ASP A 127 12.67 -17.16 14.63
CA ASP A 127 12.16 -18.54 14.50
C ASP A 127 10.85 -18.83 15.25
N ALA A 128 9.99 -17.82 15.39
CA ALA A 128 8.68 -17.97 16.04
C ALA A 128 7.64 -18.66 15.13
N MET A 129 7.81 -18.59 13.81
CA MET A 129 6.93 -19.23 12.82
C MET A 129 7.29 -20.70 12.60
N ASN A 130 6.34 -21.53 12.21
CA ASN A 130 6.60 -22.84 11.63
C ASN A 130 6.92 -22.71 10.13
N MET A 131 8.13 -23.05 9.67
CA MET A 131 8.47 -22.93 8.23
C MET A 131 7.68 -23.88 7.32
N LYS A 132 7.19 -25.01 7.84
CA LYS A 132 6.24 -25.89 7.10
C LYS A 132 4.97 -25.16 6.67
N LEU A 133 4.68 -24.01 7.27
CA LEU A 133 3.54 -23.17 6.91
C LEU A 133 3.71 -22.46 5.56
N VAL A 134 4.94 -22.38 5.04
CA VAL A 134 5.24 -22.00 3.66
C VAL A 134 4.97 -23.18 2.72
N ASP A 135 5.40 -24.39 3.08
CA ASP A 135 5.15 -25.60 2.29
C ASP A 135 3.62 -25.89 2.19
N ASP A 136 2.92 -25.93 3.32
CA ASP A 136 1.45 -26.02 3.44
C ASP A 136 0.71 -25.03 2.52
N LEU A 137 1.27 -23.83 2.35
CA LEU A 137 0.72 -22.74 1.58
C LEU A 137 0.94 -22.95 0.07
N LEU A 138 2.10 -23.48 -0.32
CA LEU A 138 2.47 -23.76 -1.70
C LEU A 138 1.82 -25.05 -2.23
N GLU A 139 1.45 -25.98 -1.35
CA GLU A 139 0.67 -27.18 -1.69
C GLU A 139 -0.84 -26.89 -1.82
N ASN A 140 -1.37 -25.93 -1.06
CA ASN A 140 -2.81 -25.66 -1.01
C ASN A 140 -3.32 -24.78 -2.16
N ASN A 141 -3.52 -25.41 -3.33
CA ASN A 141 -4.12 -24.80 -4.53
C ASN A 141 -5.55 -24.21 -4.32
N GLN A 142 -6.22 -24.47 -3.18
CA GLN A 142 -7.55 -23.89 -2.87
C GLN A 142 -7.47 -22.66 -1.95
N ALA A 143 -6.29 -22.29 -1.45
CA ALA A 143 -6.12 -21.15 -0.57
C ALA A 143 -6.48 -19.82 -1.26
N ARG A 144 -7.42 -19.06 -0.68
CA ARG A 144 -7.76 -17.71 -1.18
C ARG A 144 -6.54 -16.81 -1.05
N ARG A 145 -6.23 -16.08 -2.13
CA ARG A 145 -5.00 -15.27 -2.30
C ARG A 145 -4.88 -14.16 -1.25
N GLU A 146 -6.02 -13.69 -0.77
CA GLU A 146 -6.17 -12.68 0.28
C GLU A 146 -5.83 -13.24 1.68
N TRP A 147 -5.87 -14.56 1.86
CA TRP A 147 -5.71 -15.25 3.15
C TRP A 147 -4.37 -15.98 3.29
N ALA A 148 -3.51 -15.93 2.27
CA ALA A 148 -2.21 -16.61 2.28
C ALA A 148 -1.39 -16.32 3.55
N PHE A 149 -1.22 -15.04 3.88
CA PHE A 149 -0.50 -14.61 5.09
C PHE A 149 -1.35 -14.62 6.36
N SER A 150 -2.65 -14.95 6.28
CA SER A 150 -3.52 -15.04 7.46
C SER A 150 -3.20 -16.27 8.30
N LYS A 151 -2.93 -17.43 7.67
CA LYS A 151 -2.51 -18.65 8.39
C LYS A 151 -1.19 -18.41 9.14
N MET A 152 -0.23 -17.75 8.48
CA MET A 152 1.06 -17.35 9.07
C MET A 152 0.90 -16.31 10.19
N SER A 153 0.02 -15.31 10.00
CA SER A 153 -0.30 -14.34 11.07
C SER A 153 -0.96 -15.02 12.29
N ALA A 154 -1.77 -16.06 12.07
CA ALA A 154 -2.39 -16.82 13.16
C ALA A 154 -1.40 -17.74 13.89
N ASP A 155 -0.40 -18.30 13.22
CA ASP A 155 0.71 -19.01 13.88
C ASP A 155 1.50 -18.04 14.80
N LEU A 156 1.85 -16.86 14.26
CA LEU A 156 2.61 -15.83 14.97
C LEU A 156 1.87 -15.20 16.15
N PHE A 157 0.55 -14.98 16.06
CA PHE A 157 -0.21 -14.23 17.07
C PHE A 157 -1.23 -15.04 17.87
N CYS A 158 -1.66 -16.22 17.39
CA CYS A 158 -2.59 -17.13 18.11
C CYS A 158 -1.92 -18.47 18.49
N GLY A 159 -0.82 -18.87 17.84
CA GLY A 159 -0.13 -20.14 18.11
C GLY A 159 -0.94 -21.39 17.72
N ASP A 160 -1.90 -21.25 16.80
CA ASP A 160 -2.78 -22.33 16.33
C ASP A 160 -2.99 -22.39 14.81
N GLY A 161 -2.58 -21.35 14.06
CA GLY A 161 -2.76 -21.25 12.61
C GLY A 161 -4.20 -21.04 12.13
N LYS A 162 -5.20 -20.94 13.03
CA LYS A 162 -6.62 -20.77 12.70
C LYS A 162 -7.09 -19.32 12.87
N GLY A 163 -6.52 -18.60 13.84
CA GLY A 163 -6.77 -17.17 14.01
C GLY A 163 -7.94 -16.83 14.93
N ASP A 164 -8.15 -17.60 16.01
CA ASP A 164 -9.16 -17.25 17.02
C ASP A 164 -8.79 -15.92 17.71
N ALA A 165 -9.70 -14.93 17.66
CA ALA A 165 -9.56 -13.64 18.32
C ALA A 165 -9.51 -13.74 19.86
N LYS A 166 -9.91 -14.88 20.45
CA LYS A 166 -9.65 -15.18 21.87
C LYS A 166 -8.17 -15.40 22.13
N ALA A 167 -7.44 -16.02 21.19
CA ALA A 167 -6.03 -16.37 21.29
C ALA A 167 -5.08 -15.32 20.65
N ASP A 168 -5.56 -14.42 19.79
CA ASP A 168 -4.69 -13.36 19.21
C ASP A 168 -4.14 -12.44 20.30
N ILE A 169 -2.84 -12.57 20.58
CA ILE A 169 -2.14 -11.85 21.65
C ILE A 169 -2.17 -10.33 21.46
N LEU A 170 -2.38 -9.82 20.23
CA LEU A 170 -2.54 -8.38 20.00
C LEU A 170 -3.87 -7.84 20.53
N LYS A 171 -4.76 -8.67 21.10
CA LYS A 171 -5.84 -8.19 21.98
C LYS A 171 -5.31 -7.43 23.20
N THR A 172 -4.08 -7.72 23.64
CA THR A 172 -3.41 -7.04 24.77
C THR A 172 -2.87 -5.67 24.38
N LEU A 173 -2.44 -5.49 23.13
CA LEU A 173 -1.96 -4.21 22.59
C LEU A 173 -3.15 -3.33 22.19
N LEU A 174 -3.57 -2.45 23.09
CA LEU A 174 -4.63 -1.48 22.86
C LEU A 174 -4.02 -0.23 22.23
N VAL A 175 -4.44 0.15 21.04
CA VAL A 175 -4.07 1.41 20.37
C VAL A 175 -5.35 2.19 20.16
N ARG A 176 -5.39 3.44 20.65
CA ARG A 176 -6.52 4.36 20.45
C ARG A 176 -6.35 5.12 19.15
N ASP A 177 -7.42 5.74 18.70
CA ASP A 177 -7.38 6.77 17.68
C ASP A 177 -6.67 8.02 18.23
N SER A 178 -6.13 8.87 17.35
CA SER A 178 -5.61 10.18 17.77
C SER A 178 -6.76 11.09 18.23
N GLU A 179 -6.42 12.14 18.98
CA GLU A 179 -7.32 13.29 19.07
C GLU A 179 -7.60 13.88 17.67
N PRO A 180 -8.77 14.51 17.44
CA PRO A 180 -9.09 15.13 16.16
C PRO A 180 -8.13 16.27 15.81
N LEU A 181 -7.64 16.25 14.57
CA LEU A 181 -6.72 17.22 14.00
C LEU A 181 -7.48 18.42 13.44
N ASP A 182 -6.94 19.64 13.64
CA ASP A 182 -7.34 20.77 12.80
C ASP A 182 -6.79 20.55 11.38
N PHE A 183 -7.65 20.02 10.50
CA PHE A 183 -7.26 19.72 9.14
C PHE A 183 -7.02 20.98 8.29
N ASN A 184 -7.40 22.18 8.75
CA ASN A 184 -6.99 23.42 8.09
C ASN A 184 -5.50 23.68 8.33
N ALA A 185 -5.02 23.59 9.58
CA ALA A 185 -3.60 23.74 9.90
C ALA A 185 -2.73 22.56 9.41
N TRP A 186 -3.22 21.33 9.54
CA TRP A 186 -2.46 20.09 9.29
C TRP A 186 -2.65 19.48 7.89
N GLY A 187 -3.80 19.67 7.25
CA GLY A 187 -4.19 18.99 6.02
C GLY A 187 -3.98 19.81 4.74
N ALA A 188 -3.66 19.11 3.64
CA ALA A 188 -3.57 19.67 2.29
C ALA A 188 -3.95 18.62 1.23
N MET A 189 -4.47 19.06 0.09
CA MET A 189 -4.61 18.21 -1.10
C MET A 189 -3.29 18.15 -1.85
N THR A 190 -2.80 16.93 -2.13
CA THR A 190 -1.57 16.70 -2.91
C THR A 190 -1.80 15.78 -4.12
N TYR A 191 -1.00 16.02 -5.15
CA TYR A 191 -0.90 15.17 -6.34
C TYR A 191 0.06 14.02 -6.07
N VAL A 192 -0.41 12.79 -6.22
CA VAL A 192 0.38 11.56 -6.03
C VAL A 192 0.69 10.94 -7.38
N ARG A 193 1.98 10.88 -7.72
CA ARG A 193 2.52 10.12 -8.85
C ARG A 193 2.81 8.70 -8.39
N VAL A 194 2.37 7.71 -9.19
CA VAL A 194 2.81 6.32 -9.01
C VAL A 194 4.02 6.08 -9.88
N MET A 195 5.16 5.89 -9.25
CA MET A 195 6.42 5.53 -9.90
C MET A 195 6.45 4.01 -10.12
N ASN A 196 7.07 3.54 -11.20
CA ASN A 196 7.08 2.13 -11.59
C ASN A 196 8.37 1.76 -12.34
N ASP A 197 8.92 0.57 -12.11
CA ASP A 197 9.96 0.00 -12.96
C ASP A 197 9.44 -0.44 -14.34
N TYR A 198 10.15 0.02 -15.36
CA TYR A 198 10.03 -0.35 -16.76
C TYR A 198 11.33 -0.98 -17.28
N ARG A 199 11.73 -2.14 -16.72
CA ARG A 199 12.92 -2.92 -17.10
C ARG A 199 14.25 -2.18 -16.86
N GLY A 200 14.47 -1.73 -15.64
CA GLY A 200 15.69 -1.00 -15.24
C GLY A 200 15.56 0.53 -15.31
N ARG A 201 14.44 1.06 -15.86
CA ARG A 201 14.09 2.48 -15.77
C ARG A 201 12.90 2.70 -14.85
N PHE A 202 13.14 3.33 -13.71
CA PHE A 202 12.08 3.80 -12.81
C PHE A 202 11.54 5.15 -13.31
N ASP A 203 10.25 5.23 -13.58
CA ASP A 203 9.62 6.42 -14.20
C ASP A 203 8.15 6.57 -13.74
N VAL A 204 7.56 7.73 -14.00
CA VAL A 204 6.15 8.05 -13.71
C VAL A 204 5.24 7.17 -14.56
N LYS A 205 4.35 6.40 -13.92
CA LYS A 205 3.34 5.61 -14.62
C LYS A 205 2.26 6.52 -15.24
N SER A 206 2.28 6.61 -16.56
CA SER A 206 1.39 7.47 -17.34
C SER A 206 -0.10 7.15 -17.16
N GLY A 207 -0.94 8.17 -17.30
CA GLY A 207 -2.40 8.04 -17.31
C GLY A 207 -3.05 7.70 -15.96
N MET A 208 -2.32 7.85 -14.84
CA MET A 208 -2.81 7.51 -13.51
C MET A 208 -2.40 8.54 -12.43
N PRO A 209 -2.74 9.83 -12.59
CA PRO A 209 -2.62 10.81 -11.51
C PRO A 209 -3.62 10.46 -10.40
N ILE A 210 -3.22 10.63 -9.14
CA ILE A 210 -4.09 10.44 -7.97
C ILE A 210 -4.09 11.77 -7.20
N ARG A 211 -5.26 12.22 -6.74
CA ARG A 211 -5.41 13.37 -5.84
C ARG A 211 -5.83 12.85 -4.47
N LEU A 212 -5.24 13.38 -3.40
CA LEU A 212 -5.40 12.83 -2.06
C LEU A 212 -5.32 13.95 -1.02
N GLU A 213 -6.28 14.00 -0.11
CA GLU A 213 -6.16 14.76 1.13
C GLU A 213 -5.12 14.07 2.03
N THR A 214 -4.12 14.82 2.48
CA THR A 214 -2.98 14.31 3.26
C THR A 214 -2.61 15.25 4.39
N ILE A 215 -1.98 14.72 5.43
CA ILE A 215 -1.32 15.54 6.45
C ILE A 215 0.01 16.06 5.88
N MET A 216 0.24 17.35 6.02
CA MET A 216 1.48 18.00 5.62
C MET A 216 2.67 17.56 6.50
N PRO A 217 3.87 17.35 5.92
CA PRO A 217 5.07 17.10 6.71
C PRO A 217 5.44 18.33 7.56
N GLY A 218 6.20 18.12 8.65
CA GLY A 218 6.77 19.19 9.46
C GLY A 218 5.81 19.92 10.40
N LYS A 219 4.54 19.49 10.51
CA LYS A 219 3.52 20.13 11.37
C LYS A 219 3.66 19.83 12.87
N GLY A 220 4.48 18.86 13.25
CA GLY A 220 4.71 18.42 14.62
C GLY A 220 4.38 16.94 14.83
N ALA A 221 4.35 16.51 16.10
CA ALA A 221 3.96 15.15 16.48
C ALA A 221 2.45 15.04 16.69
N ILE A 222 1.87 13.91 16.28
CA ILE A 222 0.46 13.55 16.55
C ILE A 222 0.45 12.50 17.65
N GLN A 223 -0.18 12.81 18.77
CA GLN A 223 -0.26 11.90 19.92
C GLN A 223 -1.31 10.81 19.69
N ILE A 224 -0.93 9.55 19.90
CA ILE A 224 -1.79 8.38 19.73
C ILE A 224 -1.63 7.49 20.96
N PRO A 225 -2.58 7.51 21.92
CA PRO A 225 -2.48 6.73 23.15
C PRO A 225 -2.48 5.22 22.85
N PHE A 226 -1.52 4.49 23.43
CA PHE A 226 -1.52 3.02 23.39
C PHE A 226 -1.09 2.43 24.74
N SER A 227 -1.46 1.18 24.99
CA SER A 227 -1.06 0.43 26.18
C SER A 227 -1.00 -1.07 25.91
N VAL A 228 -0.15 -1.77 26.67
CA VAL A 228 -0.16 -3.24 26.71
C VAL A 228 -0.85 -3.68 27.99
N ASN A 229 -1.94 -4.44 27.86
CA ASN A 229 -2.71 -4.95 28.99
C ASN A 229 -2.00 -6.16 29.62
N LEU A 230 -0.98 -5.89 30.45
CA LEU A 230 -0.23 -6.91 31.19
C LEU A 230 -1.14 -7.71 32.15
N ARG A 231 -2.19 -7.10 32.71
CA ARG A 231 -3.15 -7.81 33.58
C ARG A 231 -3.95 -8.89 32.83
N LEU A 232 -4.25 -8.69 31.55
CA LEU A 232 -4.88 -9.70 30.71
C LEU A 232 -3.93 -10.88 30.42
N MET A 233 -2.62 -10.63 30.27
CA MET A 233 -1.62 -11.69 30.15
C MET A 233 -1.45 -12.49 31.45
N GLU A 234 -1.53 -11.80 32.60
CA GLU A 234 -1.47 -12.42 33.92
C GLU A 234 -2.67 -13.35 34.15
N LEU A 235 -3.87 -12.88 33.80
CA LEU A 235 -5.11 -13.68 33.91
C LEU A 235 -5.11 -14.87 32.94
N ASP A 236 -4.63 -14.70 31.69
CA ASP A 236 -4.47 -15.82 30.74
C ASP A 236 -3.54 -16.91 31.28
N ARG A 237 -2.43 -16.54 31.93
CA ARG A 237 -1.50 -17.51 32.53
C ARG A 237 -2.10 -18.27 33.73
N GLN A 238 -3.15 -17.73 34.34
CA GLN A 238 -3.86 -18.32 35.49
C GLN A 238 -5.11 -19.12 35.08
N ASP A 239 -5.46 -19.13 33.79
CA ASP A 239 -6.58 -19.93 33.25
C ASP A 239 -6.23 -21.43 33.21
N ALA A 240 -7.25 -22.29 33.19
CA ALA A 240 -7.08 -23.73 33.00
C ALA A 240 -6.64 -24.09 31.57
N LEU A 241 -6.88 -23.20 30.59
CA LEU A 241 -6.38 -23.33 29.22
C LEU A 241 -5.81 -22.00 28.70
N PRO A 242 -4.57 -21.64 29.09
CA PRO A 242 -3.91 -20.41 28.64
C PRO A 242 -3.77 -20.37 27.11
N LEU A 243 -4.30 -19.33 26.47
CA LEU A 243 -4.34 -19.18 25.03
C LEU A 243 -3.18 -18.32 24.51
N LEU A 244 -2.86 -17.22 25.20
CA LEU A 244 -1.88 -16.24 24.71
C LEU A 244 -0.44 -16.75 24.81
N GLN A 245 -0.15 -17.67 25.74
CA GLN A 245 1.19 -18.26 25.93
C GLN A 245 1.73 -18.97 24.67
N ARG A 246 0.85 -19.39 23.75
CA ARG A 246 1.22 -20.13 22.53
C ARG A 246 1.69 -19.24 21.38
N ALA A 247 1.33 -17.96 21.38
CA ALA A 247 1.57 -17.03 20.27
C ALA A 247 3.07 -16.94 19.92
N GLY A 248 3.43 -17.28 18.68
CA GLY A 248 4.81 -17.26 18.22
C GLY A 248 5.75 -18.13 19.05
N LYS A 249 5.29 -19.31 19.48
CA LYS A 249 6.04 -20.23 20.39
C LYS A 249 6.44 -19.53 21.71
N GLY A 250 5.55 -18.69 22.24
CA GLY A 250 5.76 -17.87 23.44
C GLY A 250 6.53 -16.56 23.20
N LYS A 251 7.28 -16.43 22.10
CA LYS A 251 8.13 -15.26 21.84
C LYS A 251 7.32 -13.96 21.67
N ALA A 252 6.06 -14.05 21.19
CA ALA A 252 5.19 -12.89 21.06
C ALA A 252 4.80 -12.28 22.41
N LEU A 253 4.75 -13.08 23.47
CA LEU A 253 4.50 -12.60 24.84
C LEU A 253 5.70 -11.78 25.35
N SER A 254 6.92 -12.32 25.17
CA SER A 254 8.16 -11.64 25.55
C SER A 254 8.37 -10.30 24.83
N LEU A 255 8.03 -10.21 23.54
CA LEU A 255 8.09 -8.94 22.78
C LEU A 255 7.15 -7.86 23.32
N LEU A 256 6.01 -8.22 23.92
CA LEU A 256 4.99 -7.27 24.38
C LEU A 256 5.13 -6.92 25.87
N GLN A 257 5.73 -7.80 26.68
CA GLN A 257 5.87 -7.59 28.14
C GLN A 257 7.01 -6.64 28.52
N ASN A 258 8.01 -6.44 27.64
CA ASN A 258 9.17 -5.59 27.91
C ASN A 258 9.24 -4.43 26.90
N LYS A 259 9.29 -3.19 27.40
CA LYS A 259 9.36 -1.95 26.59
C LYS A 259 10.57 -1.92 25.65
N GLU A 260 11.75 -2.24 26.16
CA GLU A 260 12.98 -2.25 25.37
C GLU A 260 12.91 -3.31 24.26
N THR A 261 12.41 -4.50 24.59
CA THR A 261 12.21 -5.58 23.60
C THR A 261 11.17 -5.20 22.55
N PHE A 262 10.08 -4.54 22.94
CA PHE A 262 9.06 -3.99 22.04
C PHE A 262 9.65 -2.94 21.09
N GLU A 263 10.33 -1.92 21.62
CA GLU A 263 10.96 -0.87 20.80
C GLU A 263 12.03 -1.44 19.87
N ASN A 264 12.84 -2.38 20.34
CA ASN A 264 13.89 -3.01 19.54
C ASN A 264 13.30 -3.87 18.40
N ALA A 265 12.13 -4.47 18.58
CA ALA A 265 11.37 -5.12 17.50
C ALA A 265 10.94 -4.11 16.41
N LEU A 266 10.51 -2.91 16.82
CA LEU A 266 10.13 -1.83 15.90
C LEU A 266 11.36 -1.23 15.18
N ARG A 267 12.47 -1.02 15.90
CA ARG A 267 13.76 -0.58 15.33
C ARG A 267 14.28 -1.58 14.30
N LEU A 268 14.25 -2.88 14.61
CA LEU A 268 14.70 -3.96 13.73
C LEU A 268 13.91 -3.98 12.41
N PHE A 269 12.57 -3.95 12.47
CA PHE A 269 11.74 -3.89 11.26
C PHE A 269 11.96 -2.58 10.49
N SER A 270 12.05 -1.46 11.19
CA SER A 270 12.28 -0.15 10.57
C SER A 270 13.60 -0.10 9.80
N LYS A 271 14.68 -0.65 10.39
CA LYS A 271 15.98 -0.79 9.73
C LYS A 271 15.88 -1.63 8.47
N ALA A 272 15.28 -2.82 8.55
CA ALA A 272 15.09 -3.69 7.39
C ALA A 272 14.26 -3.03 6.27
N LEU A 273 13.28 -2.19 6.64
CA LEU A 273 12.45 -1.43 5.70
C LEU A 273 13.26 -0.32 4.99
N LEU A 274 14.09 0.42 5.74
CA LEU A 274 14.97 1.44 5.19
C LEU A 274 16.09 0.84 4.33
N GLU A 275 16.68 -0.28 4.74
CA GLU A 275 17.69 -1.01 3.96
C GLU A 275 17.12 -1.53 2.64
N HIS A 276 15.90 -2.09 2.65
CA HIS A 276 15.20 -2.52 1.43
C HIS A 276 14.94 -1.34 0.47
N GLU A 277 14.40 -0.23 0.98
CA GLU A 277 14.11 0.95 0.15
C GLU A 277 15.39 1.65 -0.32
N LEU A 278 16.46 1.64 0.47
CA LEU A 278 17.77 2.13 0.05
C LEU A 278 18.30 1.31 -1.12
N ALA A 279 18.34 -0.02 -0.99
CA ALA A 279 18.79 -0.92 -2.05
C ALA A 279 17.96 -0.73 -3.34
N PHE A 280 16.64 -0.53 -3.20
CA PHE A 280 15.76 -0.18 -4.31
C PHE A 280 16.17 1.14 -4.98
N TYR A 281 16.28 2.25 -4.24
CA TYR A 281 16.58 3.55 -4.86
C TYR A 281 18.04 3.67 -5.35
N GLN A 282 18.99 2.91 -4.78
CA GLN A 282 20.37 2.82 -5.28
C GLN A 282 20.43 2.28 -6.72
N GLN A 283 19.64 1.24 -7.04
CA GLN A 283 19.52 0.69 -8.40
C GLN A 283 19.06 1.75 -9.41
N TYR A 284 18.28 2.73 -8.96
CA TYR A 284 17.69 3.79 -9.78
C TYR A 284 18.29 5.18 -9.57
N ARG A 285 19.48 5.29 -8.95
CA ARG A 285 20.07 6.58 -8.51
C ARG A 285 20.02 7.74 -9.52
N GLN A 286 20.16 7.46 -10.82
CA GLN A 286 20.09 8.47 -11.90
C GLN A 286 18.68 9.00 -12.19
N ASN A 287 17.63 8.20 -11.94
CA ASN A 287 16.23 8.54 -12.23
C ASN A 287 15.37 8.75 -10.96
N ALA A 288 15.94 8.48 -9.77
CA ALA A 288 15.21 8.45 -8.50
C ALA A 288 15.93 9.17 -7.35
N ALA A 289 16.89 10.06 -7.63
CA ALA A 289 17.70 10.75 -6.63
C ALA A 289 16.88 11.36 -5.45
N PRO A 290 15.74 12.06 -5.65
CA PRO A 290 14.95 12.58 -4.54
C PRO A 290 14.33 11.52 -3.60
N GLY A 291 14.21 10.27 -4.06
CA GLY A 291 13.82 9.13 -3.22
C GLY A 291 15.01 8.50 -2.50
N LEU A 292 16.17 8.43 -3.17
CA LEU A 292 17.43 7.97 -2.58
C LEU A 292 17.87 8.88 -1.43
N GLU A 293 17.95 10.20 -1.68
CA GLU A 293 18.26 11.23 -0.69
C GLU A 293 17.31 11.20 0.50
N PHE A 294 16.01 11.03 0.24
CA PHE A 294 14.99 10.95 1.27
C PHE A 294 15.23 9.75 2.20
N ILE A 295 15.43 8.54 1.65
CA ILE A 295 15.68 7.33 2.46
C ILE A 295 17.05 7.38 3.14
N GLN A 296 18.09 7.92 2.50
CA GLN A 296 19.40 8.14 3.13
C GLN A 296 19.31 9.05 4.35
N ARG A 297 18.49 10.12 4.29
CA ARG A 297 18.22 11.00 5.43
C ARG A 297 17.51 10.27 6.57
N LEU A 298 16.51 9.43 6.28
CA LEU A 298 15.82 8.64 7.32
C LEU A 298 16.75 7.60 7.94
N MET A 299 17.57 6.92 7.12
CA MET A 299 18.54 5.93 7.60
C MET A 299 19.63 6.57 8.47
N LYS A 300 20.08 7.78 8.12
CA LYS A 300 21.02 8.53 8.96
C LYS A 300 20.38 8.91 10.31
N ASP A 301 19.16 9.48 10.33
CA ASP A 301 18.50 9.81 11.61
C ASP A 301 18.25 8.56 12.47
N GLN A 302 18.00 7.40 11.86
CA GLN A 302 17.94 6.13 12.59
C GLN A 302 19.30 5.69 13.16
N GLN A 303 20.39 5.85 12.42
CA GLN A 303 21.74 5.52 12.89
C GLN A 303 22.21 6.46 14.00
N ASP A 304 21.96 7.75 13.85
CA ASP A 304 22.37 8.79 14.81
C ASP A 304 21.50 8.78 16.09
N ASN A 305 20.18 8.57 15.96
CA ASN A 305 19.19 8.79 17.04
C ASN A 305 18.36 7.55 17.44
N ASN A 306 18.66 6.35 16.91
CA ASN A 306 17.87 5.12 17.12
C ASN A 306 16.37 5.23 16.75
N SER A 307 16.05 6.12 15.81
CA SER A 307 14.69 6.45 15.37
C SER A 307 13.93 5.28 14.73
N ILE A 308 12.64 5.19 15.03
CA ILE A 308 11.72 4.22 14.41
C ILE A 308 10.98 4.91 13.28
N TYR A 309 11.22 4.48 12.04
CA TYR A 309 10.50 4.92 10.85
C TYR A 309 9.56 3.84 10.32
N LEU A 310 8.31 4.22 10.03
CA LEU A 310 7.26 3.34 9.49
C LEU A 310 6.58 4.02 8.29
N ASP A 311 6.08 3.24 7.34
CA ASP A 311 5.18 3.70 6.27
C ASP A 311 3.72 3.42 6.71
N LEU A 312 2.85 4.43 6.62
CA LEU A 312 1.47 4.39 7.11
C LEU A 312 0.46 4.92 6.06
N GLY A 313 -0.71 4.31 6.00
CA GLY A 313 -1.84 4.82 5.20
C GLY A 313 -1.75 4.51 3.71
N PHE A 314 -2.08 5.48 2.85
CA PHE A 314 -2.36 5.22 1.43
C PHE A 314 -1.13 4.85 0.58
N SER A 315 0.05 5.36 0.92
CA SER A 315 1.36 5.03 0.33
C SER A 315 1.65 3.53 0.34
N THR A 316 1.48 2.92 1.51
CA THR A 316 2.01 1.61 1.91
C THR A 316 1.98 0.55 0.82
N GLY A 317 3.16 0.04 0.53
CA GLY A 317 3.41 -1.07 -0.39
C GLY A 317 3.00 -2.42 0.20
N TRP A 318 3.44 -3.48 -0.46
CA TRP A 318 3.14 -4.85 -0.06
C TRP A 318 3.96 -5.29 1.17
N HIS A 319 5.26 -4.96 1.18
CA HIS A 319 6.19 -5.23 2.29
C HIS A 319 5.77 -4.61 3.62
N THR A 320 5.24 -3.39 3.59
CA THR A 320 4.76 -2.64 4.76
C THR A 320 3.39 -3.12 5.28
N LYS A 321 2.80 -4.13 4.64
CA LYS A 321 1.46 -4.67 4.92
C LYS A 321 1.43 -6.19 5.11
N THR A 322 2.56 -6.87 4.91
CA THR A 322 2.66 -8.33 4.95
C THR A 322 3.94 -8.74 5.66
N ILE A 323 4.02 -9.99 6.11
CA ILE A 323 5.23 -10.54 6.72
C ILE A 323 6.35 -10.82 5.69
N GLY A 324 6.14 -10.52 4.41
CA GLY A 324 7.00 -10.96 3.32
C GLY A 324 8.40 -10.33 3.27
N MET A 325 8.67 -9.29 4.04
CA MET A 325 10.05 -8.84 4.28
C MET A 325 10.86 -9.83 5.15
N ALA A 326 10.19 -10.67 5.94
CA ALA A 326 10.84 -11.57 6.88
C ALA A 326 11.12 -12.97 6.29
N LEU A 327 10.40 -13.36 5.25
CA LEU A 327 10.69 -14.54 4.43
C LEU A 327 11.96 -14.32 3.57
N ASP A 328 12.49 -15.38 2.96
CA ASP A 328 13.63 -15.26 2.05
C ASP A 328 13.20 -15.04 0.58
N GLU A 329 14.17 -14.79 -0.31
CA GLU A 329 13.89 -14.54 -1.73
C GLU A 329 13.31 -15.75 -2.47
N LYS A 330 13.64 -16.98 -2.05
CA LYS A 330 13.13 -18.22 -2.64
C LYS A 330 11.66 -18.40 -2.26
N ASP A 331 11.33 -18.31 -0.98
CA ASP A 331 9.95 -18.39 -0.49
C ASP A 331 9.08 -17.30 -1.12
N ILE A 332 9.58 -16.06 -1.21
CA ILE A 332 8.88 -14.97 -1.91
C ILE A 332 8.72 -15.25 -3.41
N SER A 333 9.74 -15.82 -4.06
CA SER A 333 9.64 -16.26 -5.46
C SER A 333 8.59 -17.35 -5.65
N ASP A 334 8.59 -18.38 -4.80
CA ASP A 334 7.68 -19.53 -4.87
C ASP A 334 6.23 -19.12 -4.58
N ILE A 335 6.01 -18.32 -3.54
CA ILE A 335 4.69 -17.75 -3.22
C ILE A 335 4.17 -16.89 -4.37
N ARG A 336 5.03 -16.10 -5.01
CA ARG A 336 4.66 -15.30 -6.20
C ARG A 336 4.46 -16.17 -7.44
N ALA A 337 5.19 -17.27 -7.57
CA ALA A 337 5.01 -18.26 -8.65
C ALA A 337 3.75 -19.10 -8.46
N HIS A 338 3.26 -19.28 -7.24
CA HIS A 338 1.98 -19.92 -6.94
C HIS A 338 0.81 -18.91 -7.12
N PHE A 339 0.74 -17.87 -6.28
CA PHE A 339 -0.43 -16.96 -6.23
C PHE A 339 -0.45 -15.85 -7.29
N GLY A 340 0.67 -15.63 -8.00
CA GLY A 340 0.75 -14.72 -9.15
C GLY A 340 0.38 -15.37 -10.49
N LYS A 341 0.22 -16.69 -10.55
CA LYS A 341 -0.12 -17.44 -11.78
C LYS A 341 -1.59 -17.37 -12.19
N TYR A 342 -1.80 -17.86 -13.40
CA TYR A 342 -2.90 -17.59 -14.31
C TYR A 342 -3.89 -18.74 -14.46
N ASP A 343 -5.19 -18.42 -14.44
CA ASP A 343 -6.28 -19.32 -14.89
C ASP A 343 -7.36 -18.58 -15.73
N THR A 344 -7.17 -17.28 -15.99
CA THR A 344 -8.00 -16.42 -16.88
C THR A 344 -7.17 -15.25 -17.42
N ASP A 345 -7.54 -14.62 -18.54
CA ASP A 345 -6.71 -13.67 -19.32
C ASP A 345 -6.26 -12.34 -18.64
N ARG A 346 -6.39 -12.18 -17.31
CA ARG A 346 -6.00 -10.96 -16.58
C ARG A 346 -5.10 -11.26 -15.37
N PRO A 347 -3.78 -11.39 -15.60
CA PRO A 347 -2.45 -11.69 -14.01
C PRO A 347 -2.69 -10.77 -12.81
N ASN A 348 -2.51 -11.35 -11.62
CA ASN A 348 -2.70 -10.70 -10.33
C ASN A 348 -1.59 -9.66 -10.04
N LYS A 349 -1.83 -8.40 -10.42
CA LYS A 349 -0.88 -7.29 -10.28
C LYS A 349 -0.43 -7.02 -8.84
N ASN A 350 -1.13 -7.56 -7.83
CA ASN A 350 -0.80 -7.40 -6.41
C ASN A 350 0.42 -8.23 -5.97
N MET A 351 0.73 -9.34 -6.66
CA MET A 351 1.93 -10.16 -6.45
C MET A 351 3.04 -9.89 -7.50
N GLY A 352 2.90 -8.77 -8.22
CA GLY A 352 3.78 -8.38 -9.31
C GLY A 352 3.43 -9.08 -10.63
N SER A 353 4.40 -9.15 -11.54
CA SER A 353 4.30 -9.97 -12.76
C SER A 353 5.11 -11.25 -12.55
N PRO A 354 4.60 -12.43 -12.96
CA PRO A 354 5.41 -13.65 -12.98
C PRO A 354 6.69 -13.46 -13.81
N GLY A 355 7.80 -14.06 -13.37
CA GLY A 355 9.10 -13.94 -14.05
C GLY A 355 9.79 -12.57 -13.94
N VAL A 356 9.32 -11.67 -13.08
CA VAL A 356 10.02 -10.42 -12.74
C VAL A 356 10.52 -10.51 -11.30
N ASN A 357 11.84 -10.59 -11.09
CA ASN A 357 12.42 -10.76 -9.76
C ASN A 357 12.03 -9.59 -8.85
N LEU A 358 12.22 -8.34 -9.31
CA LEU A 358 11.90 -7.12 -8.59
C LEU A 358 10.43 -7.04 -8.13
N PHE A 359 10.21 -7.03 -6.82
CA PHE A 359 8.88 -6.88 -6.21
C PHE A 359 8.97 -6.29 -4.79
N PRO A 360 8.08 -5.36 -4.40
CA PRO A 360 7.14 -4.64 -5.25
C PRO A 360 7.85 -3.63 -6.16
N LYS A 361 7.41 -3.48 -7.41
CA LYS A 361 8.08 -2.64 -8.42
C LYS A 361 7.56 -1.19 -8.53
N THR A 362 6.61 -0.81 -7.68
CA THR A 362 5.95 0.51 -7.70
C THR A 362 6.08 1.21 -6.36
N ARG A 363 6.20 2.54 -6.37
CA ARG A 363 6.10 3.40 -5.18
C ARG A 363 5.15 4.57 -5.44
N LYS A 364 4.63 5.18 -4.38
CA LYS A 364 3.78 6.38 -4.47
C LYS A 364 4.58 7.57 -3.96
N TRP A 365 4.75 8.59 -4.80
CA TRP A 365 5.41 9.83 -4.44
C TRP A 365 4.39 10.97 -4.48
N ALA A 366 4.33 11.78 -3.42
CA ALA A 366 3.46 12.96 -3.35
C ALA A 366 4.21 14.21 -3.79
N LYS A 367 3.48 15.21 -4.31
CA LYS A 367 4.02 16.55 -4.55
C LYS A 367 4.28 17.22 -3.19
N THR A 368 5.45 17.81 -3.06
CA THR A 368 5.85 18.73 -1.99
C THR A 368 6.49 19.97 -2.62
N ALA A 369 6.75 21.01 -1.85
CA ALA A 369 7.38 22.23 -2.38
C ALA A 369 8.73 21.97 -3.06
N ASP A 370 9.56 21.10 -2.49
CA ASP A 370 10.85 20.72 -3.08
C ASP A 370 10.72 19.69 -4.24
N GLY A 371 9.54 19.59 -4.85
CA GLY A 371 9.17 18.57 -5.84
C GLY A 371 8.61 17.29 -5.22
N TYR A 372 8.69 16.16 -5.94
CA TYR A 372 8.06 14.91 -5.49
C TYR A 372 8.95 14.12 -4.50
N ARG A 373 8.34 13.52 -3.47
CA ARG A 373 9.02 12.67 -2.45
C ARG A 373 8.18 11.43 -2.08
N PRO A 374 8.78 10.35 -1.53
CA PRO A 374 8.04 9.19 -1.03
C PRO A 374 6.96 9.58 0.00
N LEU A 375 5.72 9.13 -0.22
CA LEU A 375 4.57 9.45 0.63
C LEU A 375 4.50 8.54 1.88
N GLY A 376 3.95 9.05 2.98
CA GLY A 376 3.38 8.28 4.09
C GLY A 376 4.34 7.76 5.15
N TRP A 377 5.61 8.16 5.08
CA TRP A 377 6.59 7.89 6.13
C TRP A 377 6.31 8.72 7.38
N ILE A 378 6.32 8.07 8.54
CA ILE A 378 6.26 8.68 9.87
C ILE A 378 7.50 8.30 10.69
N LYS A 379 7.95 9.23 11.55
CA LYS A 379 8.82 8.92 12.69
C LYS A 379 7.92 8.58 13.88
N LEU A 380 8.15 7.44 14.52
CA LEU A 380 7.45 7.00 15.72
C LEU A 380 8.35 7.23 16.93
N GLU A 381 7.82 7.95 17.91
CA GLU A 381 8.47 8.22 19.19
C GLU A 381 7.56 7.68 20.30
N ILE A 382 8.12 6.85 21.19
CA ILE A 382 7.36 6.19 22.27
C ILE A 382 7.65 6.92 23.58
N ILE A 383 6.79 7.88 23.89
CA ILE A 383 6.78 8.61 25.16
C ILE A 383 6.07 7.75 26.20
N GLN A 384 6.58 7.73 27.42
CA GLN A 384 5.98 7.06 28.56
C GLN A 384 5.52 8.10 29.57
N ASN A 385 4.23 8.07 29.89
CA ASN A 385 3.61 8.80 31.00
C ASN A 385 3.71 7.99 32.31
#